data_AF-A0A7H8SQT1-F1
#
_entry.id   AF-A0A7H8SQT1-F1
#
_cell.length_a   1.000
_cell.length_b   1.000
_cell.length_c   1.000
_cell.angle_alpha   90.00
_cell.angle_beta   90.00
_cell.angle_gamma   90.00
#
_symmetry.space_group_name_H-M   'P 1'
#
loop_
_entity.id
_entity.type
_entity.pdbx_description
1 polymer ?
#
loop_
_entity_poly.entity_id
_entity_poly.type
_entity_poly.pdbx_seq_one_letter_code
_entity_poly.pdbx_strand_id
1 'polypeptide(L)'
;MKKISSTLILLLTTIASTSGFADNTNLVDQTKKNVKDLLKDPESAQFRNIKVVINTEGRKSVCGQVNAKNSYGGYTGFQSFYAKSNDKIVYLNDDVNYQLAGCEGKTNELKAKELQKEKLLKEKEEYVNKRVNNICHLQNQFIDDVIYNRKKIDIAYNRAKQWFNLDSSLLKNFENEEYSSSQLKDDYLEALNKLQADPIKVKILRGNDYTARAKIMLDIKNSCIEKYTLFFN
;
A
#
# COMPACT_ATOMS: atom_id res chain seq x y z
N MET A 1 49.14 73.31 19.43
CA MET A 1 49.52 71.89 19.22
C MET A 1 48.28 71.11 18.81
N LYS A 2 48.33 70.43 17.64
CA LYS A 2 47.62 69.18 17.22
C LYS A 2 46.07 69.11 17.38
N LYS A 3 45.25 68.55 16.48
CA LYS A 3 45.37 67.89 15.17
C LYS A 3 43.94 67.71 14.61
N ILE A 4 43.86 67.58 13.30
CA ILE A 4 42.70 67.27 12.42
C ILE A 4 42.18 65.83 12.67
N SER A 5 41.00 65.47 12.13
CA SER A 5 40.52 64.11 11.72
C SER A 5 39.30 63.61 12.54
N SER A 6 38.28 62.91 12.03
CA SER A 6 37.93 62.40 10.69
C SER A 6 36.45 61.97 10.71
N THR A 7 35.85 62.02 9.53
CA THR A 7 34.62 61.36 9.08
C THR A 7 34.49 59.90 9.51
N LEU A 8 33.29 59.49 9.95
CA LEU A 8 32.74 58.16 9.64
C LEU A 8 31.22 58.13 9.84
N ILE A 9 30.46 58.53 8.81
CA ILE A 9 29.04 58.21 8.70
C ILE A 9 28.98 56.75 8.25
N LEU A 10 28.63 55.87 9.18
CA LEU A 10 28.46 54.44 8.94
C LEU A 10 27.14 54.25 8.16
N LEU A 11 27.25 54.16 6.83
CA LEU A 11 26.14 53.78 5.95
C LEU A 11 25.84 52.29 6.21
N LEU A 12 24.94 51.99 7.14
CA LEU A 12 24.36 50.64 7.29
C LEU A 12 23.52 50.35 6.04
N THR A 13 24.17 49.73 5.06
CA THR A 13 23.49 49.11 3.94
C THR A 13 22.76 47.88 4.46
N THR A 14 21.44 47.95 4.48
CA THR A 14 20.57 46.82 4.74
C THR A 14 20.71 45.82 3.60
N ILE A 15 21.50 44.76 3.83
CA ILE A 15 21.51 43.60 2.95
C ILE A 15 20.17 42.89 3.17
N ALA A 16 19.19 43.21 2.34
CA ALA A 16 17.99 42.41 2.20
C ALA A 16 18.41 41.03 1.67
N SER A 17 18.32 40.01 2.52
CA SER A 17 18.57 38.62 2.18
C SER A 17 17.49 38.12 1.20
N THR A 18 17.82 38.11 -0.10
CA THR A 18 16.96 37.68 -1.23
C THR A 18 17.11 36.20 -1.61
N SER A 19 17.79 35.39 -0.79
CA SER A 19 18.20 34.02 -1.14
C SER A 19 17.07 33.03 -1.41
N GLY A 20 15.83 33.31 -0.99
CA GLY A 20 14.68 32.41 -1.21
C GLY A 20 14.02 32.52 -2.59
N PHE A 21 14.15 33.66 -3.29
CA PHE A 21 13.41 33.89 -4.55
C PHE A 21 14.15 33.39 -5.79
N ALA A 22 15.48 33.49 -5.80
CA ALA A 22 16.29 33.05 -6.94
C ALA A 22 16.26 31.52 -7.16
N ASP A 23 16.20 30.75 -6.06
CA ASP A 23 16.16 29.28 -6.09
C ASP A 23 14.85 28.74 -6.69
N ASN A 24 13.71 29.33 -6.32
CA ASN A 24 12.40 28.90 -6.82
C ASN A 24 12.21 29.15 -8.31
N THR A 25 12.70 30.28 -8.83
CA THR A 25 12.60 30.60 -10.26
C THR A 25 13.36 29.58 -11.11
N ASN A 26 14.59 29.25 -10.70
CA ASN A 26 15.40 28.25 -11.39
C ASN A 26 14.71 26.88 -11.42
N LEU A 27 14.16 26.45 -10.28
CA LEU A 27 13.43 25.19 -10.18
C LEU A 27 12.19 25.14 -11.08
N VAL A 28 11.42 26.21 -11.17
CA VAL A 28 10.23 26.29 -12.04
C VAL A 28 10.63 26.21 -13.52
N ASP A 29 11.69 26.91 -13.93
CA ASP A 29 12.13 26.92 -15.32
C ASP A 29 12.71 25.57 -15.75
N GLN A 30 13.49 24.92 -14.87
CA GLN A 30 13.93 23.54 -15.07
C GLN A 30 12.74 22.59 -15.19
N THR A 31 11.74 22.72 -14.32
CA THR A 31 10.53 21.88 -14.39
C THR A 31 9.78 22.07 -15.70
N LYS A 32 9.58 23.32 -16.16
CA LYS A 32 8.94 23.59 -17.46
C LYS A 32 9.71 22.95 -18.61
N LYS A 33 11.04 23.02 -18.58
CA LYS A 33 11.89 22.36 -19.59
C LYS A 33 11.65 20.84 -19.59
N ASN A 34 11.70 20.21 -18.42
CA ASN A 34 11.45 18.77 -18.31
C ASN A 34 10.02 18.40 -18.75
N VAL A 35 9.01 19.23 -18.46
CA VAL A 35 7.64 19.02 -18.96
C VAL A 35 7.62 19.09 -20.48
N LYS A 36 8.27 20.10 -21.08
CA LYS A 36 8.35 20.26 -22.54
C LYS A 36 8.93 19.03 -23.23
N ASP A 37 9.97 18.43 -22.66
CA ASP A 37 10.63 17.23 -23.19
C ASP A 37 9.71 16.00 -23.26
N LEU A 38 8.59 16.00 -22.51
CA LEU A 38 7.58 14.93 -22.53
C LEU A 38 6.46 15.14 -23.57
N LEU A 39 6.37 16.32 -24.18
CA LEU A 39 5.27 16.68 -25.09
C LEU A 39 5.55 16.25 -26.53
N LYS A 40 4.48 16.04 -27.30
CA LYS A 40 4.60 15.76 -28.76
C LYS A 40 5.06 16.97 -29.56
N ASP A 41 4.63 18.17 -29.14
CA ASP A 41 5.07 19.45 -29.68
C ASP A 41 5.52 20.34 -28.51
N PRO A 42 6.82 20.30 -28.13
CA PRO A 42 7.37 21.05 -27.01
C PRO A 42 7.22 22.58 -27.12
N GLU A 43 7.23 23.11 -28.35
CA GLU A 43 7.14 24.55 -28.60
C GLU A 43 5.71 25.07 -28.49
N SER A 44 4.71 24.20 -28.62
CA SER A 44 3.30 24.53 -28.36
C SER A 44 2.91 24.62 -26.88
N ALA A 45 3.83 24.33 -25.96
CA ALA A 45 3.51 24.19 -24.54
C ALA A 45 2.97 25.50 -23.94
N GLN A 46 1.74 25.44 -23.43
CA GLN A 46 1.08 26.49 -22.69
C GLN A 46 1.01 26.08 -21.22
N PHE A 47 1.61 26.87 -20.34
CA PHE A 47 1.61 26.59 -18.91
C PHE A 47 0.69 27.54 -18.15
N ARG A 48 0.04 27.03 -17.09
CA ARG A 48 -0.73 27.86 -16.15
C ARG A 48 -0.69 27.27 -14.73
N ASN A 49 -1.16 28.06 -13.77
CA ASN A 49 -1.32 27.65 -12.36
C ASN A 49 -0.03 27.09 -11.72
N ILE A 50 1.13 27.59 -12.15
CA ILE A 50 2.42 27.12 -11.65
C ILE A 50 2.66 27.65 -10.24
N LYS A 51 3.03 26.76 -9.33
CA LYS A 51 3.36 27.10 -7.95
C LYS A 51 4.38 26.15 -7.38
N VAL A 52 5.19 26.66 -6.47
CA VAL A 52 6.05 25.84 -5.60
C VAL A 52 5.30 25.60 -4.31
N VAL A 53 5.14 24.34 -3.92
CA VAL A 53 4.44 23.92 -2.71
C VAL A 53 5.38 23.13 -1.81
N ILE A 54 5.06 23.11 -0.52
CA ILE A 54 5.66 22.23 0.47
C ILE A 54 4.51 21.39 1.03
N ASN A 55 4.59 20.07 0.87
CA ASN A 55 3.58 19.17 1.37
C ASN A 55 3.67 19.03 2.90
N THR A 56 2.73 18.32 3.53
CA THR A 56 2.70 18.11 4.99
C THR A 56 3.90 17.34 5.54
N GLU A 57 4.72 16.72 4.69
CA GLU A 57 5.98 16.05 5.04
C GLU A 57 7.22 16.96 4.85
N GLY A 58 7.01 18.25 4.56
CA GLY A 58 8.12 19.19 4.34
C GLY A 58 8.81 19.03 2.98
N ARG A 59 8.25 18.23 2.06
CA ARG A 59 8.82 18.02 0.72
C ARG A 59 8.36 19.10 -0.24
N LYS A 60 9.33 19.74 -0.90
CA LYS A 60 9.12 20.80 -1.89
C LYS A 60 8.83 20.21 -3.28
N SER A 61 7.81 20.72 -3.95
CA SER A 61 7.42 20.33 -5.32
C SER A 61 7.02 21.54 -6.15
N VAL A 62 7.19 21.47 -7.46
CA VAL A 62 6.57 22.38 -8.44
C VAL A 62 5.33 21.71 -8.97
N CYS A 63 4.21 22.41 -8.97
CA CYS A 63 2.94 21.96 -9.51
C CYS A 63 2.49 22.93 -10.59
N GLY A 64 1.74 22.47 -11.57
CA GLY A 64 1.09 23.33 -12.54
C GLY A 64 0.24 22.56 -13.52
N GLN A 65 -0.17 23.23 -14.58
CA GLN A 65 -0.89 22.61 -15.69
C GLN A 65 -0.23 22.97 -17.01
N VAL A 66 -0.21 22.01 -17.93
CA VAL A 66 0.32 22.18 -19.28
C VAL A 66 -0.73 21.77 -20.32
N ASN A 67 -0.82 22.52 -21.40
CA ASN A 67 -1.57 22.15 -22.60
C ASN A 67 -0.63 22.24 -23.80
N ALA A 68 -0.72 21.30 -24.72
CA ALA A 68 0.14 21.23 -25.88
C ALA A 68 -0.60 20.60 -27.06
N LYS A 69 -0.10 20.83 -28.28
CA LYS A 69 -0.62 20.19 -29.47
C LYS A 69 -0.30 18.69 -29.46
N ASN A 70 -1.28 17.89 -29.84
CA ASN A 70 -1.09 16.47 -30.13
C ASN A 70 -0.48 16.28 -31.55
N SER A 71 -0.29 15.02 -31.96
CA SER A 71 0.27 14.69 -33.28
C SER A 71 -0.59 15.14 -34.48
N TYR A 72 -1.83 15.57 -34.25
CA TYR A 72 -2.74 16.11 -35.26
C TYR A 72 -2.76 17.65 -35.26
N GLY A 73 -1.91 18.30 -34.45
CA GLY A 73 -1.78 19.76 -34.39
C GLY A 73 -2.83 20.47 -33.53
N GLY A 74 -3.71 19.73 -32.85
CA GLY A 74 -4.77 20.28 -31.99
C GLY A 74 -4.44 20.23 -30.50
N TYR A 75 -4.93 21.21 -29.73
CA TYR A 75 -4.84 21.20 -28.27
C TYR A 75 -5.93 20.30 -27.67
N THR A 76 -5.57 19.49 -26.66
CA THR A 76 -6.49 18.55 -26.00
C THR A 76 -6.98 19.02 -24.63
N GLY A 77 -6.51 20.18 -24.16
CA GLY A 77 -6.85 20.73 -22.85
C GLY A 77 -5.70 20.62 -21.86
N PHE A 78 -5.86 21.33 -20.74
CA PHE A 78 -4.82 21.40 -19.70
C PHE A 78 -4.77 20.13 -18.86
N GLN A 79 -3.56 19.61 -18.71
CA GLN A 79 -3.20 18.43 -17.94
C GLN A 79 -2.37 18.85 -16.73
N SER A 80 -2.64 18.26 -15.56
CA SER A 80 -1.88 18.55 -14.34
C SER A 80 -0.48 17.93 -14.42
N PHE A 81 0.50 18.66 -13.90
CA PHE A 81 1.86 18.15 -13.72
C PHE A 81 2.40 18.49 -12.34
N TYR A 82 3.29 17.64 -11.83
CA TYR A 82 4.14 18.00 -10.71
C TYR A 82 5.56 17.43 -10.86
N ALA A 83 6.52 18.07 -10.20
CA ALA A 83 7.90 17.63 -10.08
C ALA A 83 8.40 17.88 -8.66
N LYS A 84 9.10 16.91 -8.06
CA LYS A 84 9.73 17.10 -6.75
C LYS A 84 10.99 17.95 -6.93
N SER A 85 11.34 18.79 -5.95
CA SER A 85 12.39 19.82 -6.07
C SER A 85 13.80 19.32 -6.44
N ASN A 86 14.07 18.01 -6.32
CA ASN A 86 15.36 17.39 -6.64
C ASN A 86 15.23 16.29 -7.72
N ASP A 87 14.07 16.20 -8.35
CA ASP A 87 13.75 15.12 -9.27
C ASP A 87 13.75 15.66 -10.70
N LYS A 88 14.39 14.95 -11.62
CA LYS A 88 14.30 15.25 -13.06
C LYS A 88 12.99 14.73 -13.64
N ILE A 89 12.31 13.85 -12.90
CA ILE A 89 11.08 13.21 -13.33
C ILE A 89 9.91 14.18 -13.14
N VAL A 90 9.16 14.37 -14.23
CA VAL A 90 7.88 15.07 -14.25
C VAL A 90 6.78 14.03 -14.40
N TYR A 91 5.73 14.17 -13.60
CA TYR A 91 4.55 13.31 -13.65
C TYR A 91 3.41 14.10 -14.30
N LEU A 92 2.71 13.50 -15.27
CA LEU A 92 1.57 14.08 -15.98
C LEU A 92 0.30 13.29 -15.67
N ASN A 93 -0.81 13.98 -15.38
CA ASN A 93 -2.13 13.39 -15.09
C ASN A 93 -2.13 12.33 -13.97
N ASP A 94 -1.31 12.55 -12.94
CA ASP A 94 -1.25 11.71 -11.75
C ASP A 94 -1.96 12.41 -10.59
N ASP A 95 -3.30 12.39 -10.62
CA ASP A 95 -4.13 13.18 -9.70
C ASP A 95 -3.87 12.85 -8.23
N VAL A 96 -3.65 11.57 -7.91
CA VAL A 96 -3.38 11.12 -6.55
C VAL A 96 -2.04 11.66 -6.07
N ASN A 97 -0.96 11.47 -6.82
CA ASN A 97 0.33 11.96 -6.38
C ASN A 97 0.46 13.47 -6.49
N TYR A 98 -0.30 14.11 -7.37
CA TYR A 98 -0.46 15.57 -7.42
C TYR A 98 -1.05 16.10 -6.09
N GLN A 99 -2.09 15.45 -5.57
CA GLN A 99 -2.63 15.77 -4.25
C GLN A 99 -1.62 15.50 -3.11
N LEU A 100 -0.94 14.35 -3.13
CA LEU A 100 0.09 13.98 -2.13
C LEU A 100 1.33 14.89 -2.15
N ALA A 101 1.62 15.49 -3.30
CA ALA A 101 2.67 16.51 -3.46
C ALA A 101 2.26 17.88 -2.89
N GLY A 102 1.02 18.04 -2.41
CA GLY A 102 0.48 19.29 -1.86
C GLY A 102 -0.06 20.24 -2.94
N CYS A 103 -0.17 19.80 -4.19
CA CYS A 103 -0.53 20.66 -5.31
C CYS A 103 -1.98 21.17 -5.27
N GLU A 104 -2.85 20.55 -4.48
CA GLU A 104 -4.23 21.00 -4.25
C GLU A 104 -4.46 21.59 -2.86
N GLY A 105 -3.38 21.80 -2.11
CA GLY A 105 -3.43 22.31 -0.74
C GLY A 105 -3.66 21.21 0.30
N LYS A 106 -3.50 21.61 1.57
CA LYS A 106 -3.39 20.70 2.72
C LYS A 106 -4.60 19.79 2.91
N THR A 107 -5.82 20.29 2.70
CA THR A 107 -7.04 19.50 2.88
C THR A 107 -7.12 18.34 1.91
N ASN A 108 -6.83 18.57 0.62
CA ASN A 108 -6.85 17.51 -0.38
C ASN A 108 -5.66 16.56 -0.23
N GLU A 109 -4.50 17.06 0.20
CA GLU A 109 -3.37 16.20 0.56
C GLU A 109 -3.73 15.22 1.69
N LEU A 110 -4.36 15.69 2.77
CA LEU A 110 -4.76 14.84 3.90
C LEU A 110 -5.82 13.82 3.47
N LYS A 111 -6.82 14.22 2.68
CA LYS A 111 -7.81 13.29 2.13
C LYS A 111 -7.17 12.21 1.24
N ALA A 112 -6.22 12.59 0.39
CA ALA A 112 -5.50 11.64 -0.45
C ALA A 112 -4.68 10.64 0.40
N LYS A 113 -4.05 11.11 1.48
CA LYS A 113 -3.34 10.26 2.44
C LYS A 113 -4.27 9.29 3.17
N GLU A 114 -5.42 9.76 3.62
CA GLU A 114 -6.45 8.92 4.26
C GLU A 114 -6.95 7.84 3.31
N LEU A 115 -7.27 8.22 2.06
CA LEU A 115 -7.69 7.27 1.03
C LEU A 115 -6.60 6.25 0.69
N GLN A 116 -5.33 6.66 0.62
CA GLN A 116 -4.21 5.75 0.38
C GLN A 116 -4.03 4.78 1.55
N LYS A 117 -4.17 5.26 2.79
CA LYS A 117 -4.13 4.43 3.99
C LYS A 117 -5.30 3.44 4.02
N GLU A 118 -6.50 3.85 3.65
CA GLU A 118 -7.68 2.98 3.56
C GLU A 118 -7.50 1.90 2.48
N LYS A 119 -6.97 2.26 1.30
CA LYS A 119 -6.65 1.29 0.23
C LYS A 119 -5.63 0.26 0.71
N LEU A 120 -4.54 0.72 1.32
CA LEU A 120 -3.51 -0.17 1.86
C LEU A 120 -4.08 -1.10 2.94
N LEU A 121 -4.96 -0.60 3.82
CA LEU A 121 -5.61 -1.42 4.84
C LEU A 121 -6.51 -2.48 4.21
N LYS A 122 -7.28 -2.14 3.17
CA LYS A 122 -8.12 -3.11 2.43
C LYS A 122 -7.29 -4.18 1.74
N GLU A 123 -6.19 -3.80 1.08
CA GLU A 123 -5.25 -4.75 0.48
C GLU A 123 -4.64 -5.69 1.53
N LYS A 124 -4.29 -5.15 2.70
CA LYS A 124 -3.81 -5.92 3.86
C LYS A 124 -4.87 -6.94 4.31
N GLU A 125 -6.10 -6.49 4.53
CA GLU A 125 -7.22 -7.34 4.94
C GLU A 125 -7.54 -8.42 3.92
N GLU A 126 -7.55 -8.09 2.62
CA GLU A 126 -7.78 -9.07 1.55
C GLU A 126 -6.70 -10.14 1.53
N TYR A 127 -5.43 -9.75 1.66
CA TYR A 127 -4.30 -10.66 1.75
C TYR A 127 -4.42 -11.61 2.95
N VAL A 128 -4.75 -11.08 4.14
CA VAL A 128 -5.00 -11.89 5.35
C VAL A 128 -6.15 -12.85 5.10
N ASN A 129 -7.30 -12.35 4.67
CA ASN A 129 -8.51 -13.14 4.44
C ASN A 129 -8.26 -14.29 3.47
N LYS A 130 -7.55 -14.05 2.37
CA LYS A 130 -7.20 -15.09 1.39
C LYS A 130 -6.31 -16.16 2.02
N ARG A 131 -5.29 -15.77 2.78
CA ARG A 131 -4.35 -16.70 3.42
C ARG A 131 -5.02 -17.53 4.51
N VAL A 132 -5.76 -16.87 5.40
CA VAL A 132 -6.55 -17.50 6.47
C VAL A 132 -7.55 -18.49 5.89
N ASN A 133 -8.29 -18.11 4.83
CA ASN A 133 -9.23 -19.03 4.18
C ASN A 133 -8.54 -20.28 3.64
N ASN A 134 -7.39 -20.15 2.97
CA ASN A 134 -6.66 -21.31 2.47
C ASN A 134 -6.22 -22.25 3.60
N ILE A 135 -5.70 -21.69 4.70
CA ILE A 135 -5.32 -22.43 5.91
C ILE A 135 -6.54 -23.16 6.52
N CYS A 136 -7.69 -22.52 6.59
CA CYS A 136 -8.86 -23.15 7.20
C CYS A 136 -9.57 -24.15 6.28
N HIS A 137 -9.48 -23.96 4.96
CA HIS A 137 -9.92 -24.96 3.99
C HIS A 137 -9.06 -26.22 4.04
N LEU A 138 -7.74 -26.06 4.22
CA LEU A 138 -6.81 -27.16 4.46
C LEU A 138 -7.15 -27.95 5.72
N GLN A 139 -7.39 -27.27 6.84
CA GLN A 139 -7.77 -27.92 8.10
C GLN A 139 -9.04 -28.75 7.93
N ASN A 140 -10.06 -28.18 7.27
CA ASN A 140 -11.29 -28.91 6.99
C ASN A 140 -11.06 -30.14 6.10
N GLN A 141 -10.26 -30.02 5.04
CA GLN A 141 -9.90 -31.16 4.20
C GLN A 141 -9.16 -32.24 4.99
N PHE A 142 -8.23 -31.85 5.86
CA PHE A 142 -7.52 -32.77 6.75
C PHE A 142 -8.49 -33.51 7.68
N ILE A 143 -9.38 -32.79 8.36
CA ILE A 143 -10.39 -33.37 9.26
C ILE A 143 -11.33 -34.33 8.51
N ASP A 144 -11.78 -33.92 7.33
CA ASP A 144 -12.64 -34.74 6.48
C ASP A 144 -11.95 -36.04 6.08
N ASP A 145 -10.70 -35.95 5.69
CA ASP A 145 -9.88 -37.10 5.31
C ASP A 145 -9.67 -38.08 6.46
N VAL A 146 -9.45 -37.58 7.68
CA VAL A 146 -9.24 -38.45 8.85
C VAL A 146 -10.55 -39.04 9.36
N ILE A 147 -11.62 -38.25 9.49
CA ILE A 147 -12.86 -38.69 10.13
C ILE A 147 -13.76 -39.44 9.17
N TYR A 148 -14.03 -38.85 8.00
CA TYR A 148 -14.96 -39.41 7.02
C TYR A 148 -14.27 -40.44 6.13
N ASN A 149 -13.13 -40.07 5.52
CA ASN A 149 -12.40 -40.98 4.62
C ASN A 149 -11.50 -41.99 5.36
N ARG A 150 -11.39 -41.89 6.69
CA ARG A 150 -10.61 -42.80 7.55
C ARG A 150 -9.14 -42.94 7.15
N LYS A 151 -8.56 -41.89 6.56
CA LYS A 151 -7.15 -41.87 6.20
C LYS A 151 -6.28 -41.77 7.44
N LYS A 152 -5.06 -42.29 7.35
CA LYS A 152 -4.01 -42.04 8.35
C LYS A 152 -3.70 -40.54 8.39
N ILE A 153 -3.44 -40.02 9.59
CA ILE A 153 -3.18 -38.59 9.84
C ILE A 153 -2.10 -38.03 8.90
N ASP A 154 -0.94 -38.69 8.77
CA ASP A 154 0.14 -38.18 7.93
C ASP A 154 -0.23 -38.15 6.44
N ILE A 155 -1.01 -39.13 5.98
CA ILE A 155 -1.51 -39.17 4.59
C ILE A 155 -2.51 -38.03 4.35
N ALA A 156 -3.44 -37.82 5.29
CA ALA A 156 -4.42 -36.74 5.21
C ALA A 156 -3.76 -35.36 5.20
N TYR A 157 -2.80 -35.13 6.09
CA TYR A 157 -2.11 -33.84 6.21
C TYR A 157 -1.28 -33.52 4.96
N ASN A 158 -0.49 -34.48 4.48
CA ASN A 158 0.33 -34.29 3.29
C ASN A 158 -0.53 -34.07 2.03
N ARG A 159 -1.66 -34.78 1.92
CA ARG A 159 -2.62 -34.56 0.83
C ARG A 159 -3.22 -33.16 0.90
N ALA A 160 -3.72 -32.75 2.06
CA ALA A 160 -4.29 -31.41 2.24
C ALA A 160 -3.27 -30.36 1.78
N LYS A 161 -2.04 -30.40 2.29
CA LYS A 161 -0.96 -29.47 1.93
C LYS A 161 -0.74 -29.35 0.42
N GLN A 162 -0.72 -30.48 -0.30
CA GLN A 162 -0.58 -30.50 -1.76
C GLN A 162 -1.75 -29.82 -2.48
N TRP A 163 -2.99 -30.10 -2.05
CA TRP A 163 -4.21 -29.60 -2.71
C TRP A 163 -4.32 -28.08 -2.75
N PHE A 164 -3.81 -27.40 -1.72
CA PHE A 164 -3.87 -25.94 -1.65
C PHE A 164 -2.53 -25.26 -1.98
N ASN A 165 -1.60 -26.03 -2.58
CA ASN A 165 -0.26 -25.58 -2.94
C ASN A 165 0.42 -24.77 -1.82
N LEU A 166 0.25 -25.24 -0.57
CA LEU A 166 0.71 -24.50 0.59
C LEU A 166 2.20 -24.78 0.80
N ASP A 167 3.03 -23.81 0.43
CA ASP A 167 4.41 -23.78 0.89
C ASP A 167 4.44 -23.33 2.36
N SER A 168 4.45 -24.32 3.24
CA SER A 168 4.51 -24.13 4.68
C SER A 168 5.90 -23.75 5.19
N SER A 169 6.90 -23.60 4.30
CA SER A 169 8.26 -23.30 4.74
C SER A 169 8.38 -21.90 5.36
N LEU A 170 7.53 -20.94 4.96
CA LEU A 170 7.54 -19.58 5.50
C LEU A 170 6.14 -18.93 5.40
N LEU A 171 5.27 -19.17 6.39
CA LEU A 171 4.08 -18.33 6.54
C LEU A 171 4.40 -17.10 7.40
N LYS A 172 4.63 -15.95 6.78
CA LYS A 172 4.94 -14.71 7.52
C LYS A 172 3.72 -13.83 7.74
N ASN A 173 3.56 -13.27 8.93
CA ASN A 173 2.67 -12.13 9.17
C ASN A 173 3.32 -10.80 8.71
N PHE A 174 2.64 -9.67 8.88
CA PHE A 174 3.17 -8.37 8.44
C PHE A 174 4.36 -7.86 9.26
N GLU A 175 4.61 -8.47 10.42
CA GLU A 175 5.78 -8.19 11.27
C GLU A 175 6.97 -9.13 10.94
N ASN A 176 6.82 -9.94 9.89
CA ASN A 176 7.75 -10.99 9.46
C ASN A 176 7.91 -12.16 10.44
N GLU A 177 7.01 -12.31 11.41
CA GLU A 177 6.99 -13.48 12.28
C GLU A 177 6.55 -14.71 11.50
N GLU A 178 7.27 -15.81 11.71
CA GLU A 178 7.09 -17.06 10.99
C GLU A 178 6.13 -18.01 11.70
N TYR A 179 5.09 -18.45 10.98
CA TYR A 179 4.29 -19.61 11.34
C TYR A 179 4.89 -20.84 10.69
N SER A 180 5.55 -21.67 11.51
CA SER A 180 6.22 -22.87 11.03
C SER A 180 5.22 -23.94 10.56
N SER A 181 5.67 -24.79 9.65
CA SER A 181 4.90 -25.97 9.23
C SER A 181 4.55 -26.91 10.39
N SER A 182 5.39 -26.96 11.43
CA SER A 182 5.14 -27.78 12.63
C SER A 182 3.96 -27.23 13.41
N GLN A 183 3.98 -25.94 13.74
CA GLN A 183 2.88 -25.27 14.45
C GLN A 183 1.55 -25.44 13.72
N LEU A 184 1.55 -25.34 12.38
CA LEU A 184 0.36 -25.57 11.57
C LEU A 184 -0.17 -27.01 11.70
N LYS A 185 0.72 -28.01 11.70
CA LYS A 185 0.32 -29.41 11.90
C LYS A 185 -0.24 -29.61 13.30
N ASP A 186 0.41 -29.06 14.32
CA ASP A 186 0.02 -29.19 15.72
C ASP A 186 -1.39 -28.60 15.97
N ASP A 187 -1.69 -27.44 15.38
CA ASP A 187 -3.01 -26.84 15.44
C ASP A 187 -4.12 -27.72 14.83
N TYR A 188 -3.82 -28.36 13.70
CA TYR A 188 -4.79 -29.22 13.02
C TYR A 188 -5.04 -30.48 13.84
N LEU A 189 -3.99 -31.02 14.47
CA LEU A 189 -4.11 -32.13 15.41
C LEU A 189 -4.93 -31.73 16.64
N GLU A 190 -4.72 -30.54 17.19
CA GLU A 190 -5.48 -30.03 18.32
C GLU A 190 -6.99 -29.93 17.97
N ALA A 191 -7.33 -29.36 16.81
CA ALA A 191 -8.70 -29.26 16.34
C ALA A 191 -9.34 -30.65 16.12
N LEU A 192 -8.59 -31.57 15.51
CA LEU A 192 -9.02 -32.96 15.33
C LEU A 192 -9.27 -33.65 16.68
N ASN A 193 -8.37 -33.51 17.65
CA ASN A 193 -8.49 -34.13 18.97
C ASN A 193 -9.72 -33.61 19.73
N LYS A 194 -9.97 -32.29 19.70
CA LYS A 194 -11.19 -31.69 20.28
C LYS A 194 -12.46 -32.27 19.66
N LEU A 195 -12.44 -32.50 18.35
CA LEU A 195 -13.57 -33.07 17.63
C LEU A 195 -13.77 -34.56 17.94
N GLN A 196 -12.69 -35.32 18.07
CA GLN A 196 -12.72 -36.75 18.42
C GLN A 196 -13.18 -37.00 19.86
N ALA A 197 -13.00 -36.02 20.76
CA ALA A 197 -13.51 -36.06 22.12
C ALA A 197 -15.05 -35.95 22.22
N ASP A 198 -15.74 -35.63 21.12
CA ASP A 198 -17.21 -35.57 21.02
C ASP A 198 -17.74 -36.72 20.13
N PRO A 199 -18.19 -37.84 20.73
CA PRO A 199 -18.67 -39.01 19.98
C PRO A 199 -19.88 -38.71 19.09
N ILE A 200 -20.71 -37.73 19.48
CA ILE A 200 -21.90 -37.35 18.73
C ILE A 200 -21.47 -36.65 17.43
N LYS A 201 -20.56 -35.67 17.52
CA LYS A 201 -20.01 -35.00 16.33
C LYS A 201 -19.29 -35.98 15.41
N VAL A 202 -18.49 -36.90 15.95
CA VAL A 202 -17.81 -37.93 15.15
C VAL A 202 -18.83 -38.81 14.41
N LYS A 203 -19.92 -39.22 15.07
CA LYS A 203 -20.98 -40.01 14.45
C LYS A 203 -21.66 -39.24 13.32
N ILE A 204 -21.96 -37.96 13.51
CA ILE A 204 -22.58 -37.10 12.49
C ILE A 204 -21.65 -36.96 11.28
N LEU A 205 -20.37 -36.64 11.51
CA LEU A 205 -19.38 -36.45 10.45
C LEU A 205 -19.12 -37.71 9.61
N ARG A 206 -19.26 -38.89 10.22
CA ARG A 206 -19.18 -40.19 9.52
C ARG A 206 -20.48 -40.61 8.84
N GLY A 207 -21.59 -39.96 9.17
CA GLY A 207 -22.90 -40.27 8.65
C GLY A 207 -23.17 -39.64 7.28
N ASN A 208 -24.38 -39.87 6.79
CA ASN A 208 -24.87 -39.34 5.51
C ASN A 208 -25.76 -38.09 5.68
N ASP A 209 -25.81 -37.50 6.88
CA ASP A 209 -26.49 -36.23 7.12
C ASP A 209 -25.59 -35.08 6.65
N TYR A 210 -25.68 -34.77 5.36
CA TYR A 210 -24.87 -33.74 4.72
C TYR A 210 -25.07 -32.35 5.35
N THR A 211 -26.29 -32.03 5.80
CA THR A 211 -26.61 -30.74 6.41
C THR A 211 -25.94 -30.62 7.78
N ALA A 212 -26.08 -31.64 8.62
CA ALA A 212 -25.45 -31.64 9.94
C ALA A 212 -23.91 -31.67 9.84
N ARG A 213 -23.36 -32.41 8.88
CA ARG A 213 -21.91 -32.40 8.59
C ARG A 213 -21.44 -31.02 8.14
N ALA A 214 -22.13 -30.39 7.19
CA ALA A 214 -21.77 -29.06 6.69
C ALA A 214 -21.77 -28.02 7.82
N LYS A 215 -22.76 -28.08 8.73
CA LYS A 215 -22.81 -27.20 9.91
C LYS A 215 -21.60 -27.37 10.82
N ILE A 216 -21.24 -28.61 11.17
CA ILE A 216 -20.06 -28.89 12.01
C ILE A 216 -18.77 -28.41 11.32
N MET A 217 -18.62 -28.68 10.02
CA MET A 217 -17.44 -28.25 9.27
C MET A 217 -17.36 -26.72 9.10
N LEU A 218 -18.49 -26.03 9.04
CA LEU A 218 -18.54 -24.57 9.04
C LEU A 218 -18.11 -23.99 10.39
N ASP A 219 -18.60 -24.56 11.49
CA ASP A 219 -18.21 -24.13 12.85
C ASP A 219 -16.70 -24.29 13.07
N ILE A 220 -16.12 -25.41 12.63
CA ILE A 220 -14.67 -25.65 12.65
C ILE A 220 -13.93 -24.60 11.81
N LYS A 221 -14.41 -24.35 10.58
CA LYS A 221 -13.81 -23.36 9.69
C LYS A 221 -13.81 -21.97 10.33
N ASN A 222 -14.91 -21.57 10.95
CA ASN A 222 -15.04 -20.25 11.57
C ASN A 222 -14.11 -20.09 12.78
N SER A 223 -13.99 -21.12 13.63
CA SER A 223 -13.02 -21.10 14.75
C SER A 223 -11.57 -21.01 14.26
N CYS A 224 -11.25 -21.68 13.16
CA CYS A 224 -9.95 -21.55 12.51
C CYS A 224 -9.71 -20.13 11.96
N ILE A 225 -10.72 -19.55 11.29
CA ILE A 225 -10.62 -18.19 10.73
C ILE A 225 -10.34 -17.18 11.84
N GLU A 226 -11.03 -17.30 12.97
CA GLU A 226 -10.83 -16.42 14.12
C GLU A 226 -9.39 -16.50 14.66
N LYS A 227 -8.88 -17.72 14.86
CA LYS A 227 -7.50 -17.95 15.32
C LYS A 227 -6.45 -17.33 14.39
N TYR A 228 -6.53 -17.60 13.08
CA TYR A 228 -5.49 -17.13 12.16
C TYR A 228 -5.65 -15.67 11.75
N THR A 229 -6.88 -15.12 11.75
CA THR A 229 -7.07 -13.68 11.57
C THR A 229 -6.36 -12.89 12.66
N LEU A 230 -6.40 -13.37 13.92
CA LEU A 230 -5.66 -12.74 15.02
C LEU A 230 -4.13 -12.84 14.87
N PHE A 231 -3.63 -13.95 14.31
CA PHE A 231 -2.19 -14.14 14.10
C PHE A 231 -1.62 -13.30 12.93
N PHE A 232 -2.38 -13.18 11.84
CA PHE A 232 -1.91 -12.53 10.61
C PHE A 232 -2.16 -11.02 10.58
N ASN A 233 -2.99 -10.47 11.47
CA ASN A 233 -3.22 -9.03 11.60
C ASN A 233 -2.08 -8.33 12.32
#